data_AF-A0A9X8VDI6-F1
#
_entry.id   AF-A0A9X8VDI6-F1
#
_cell.length_a   1.000
_cell.length_b   1.000
_cell.length_c   1.000
_cell.angle_alpha   90.00
_cell.angle_beta   90.00
_cell.angle_gamma   90.00
#
_symmetry.space_group_name_H-M   'P 1'
#
loop_
_entity.id
_entity.type
_entity.pdbx_description
1 polymer ?
#
loop_
_entity_poly.entity_id
_entity_poly.type
_entity_poly.pdbx_seq_one_letter_code
_entity_poly.pdbx_strand_id
1 'polypeptide(L)' 'AGWRILSDTLGDQVELVGDDLFVTNVKYIQRGIDERLVNAALIKLNQIGTLSETFAAVQLCQANGWGAFIS' A
#
# COMPACT_ATOMS: atom_id res chain seq x y z
N ALA A 1 7.45 4.26 12.78
CA ALA A 1 8.69 4.90 13.27
C ALA A 1 9.93 4.67 12.38
N GLY A 2 10.00 3.67 11.48
CA GLY A 2 11.05 3.62 10.43
C GLY A 2 10.56 4.10 9.06
N TRP A 3 9.44 3.52 8.59
CA TRP A 3 8.80 3.87 7.32
C TRP A 3 8.45 5.35 7.18
N ARG A 4 7.94 5.98 8.24
CA ARG A 4 7.69 7.42 8.28
C ARG A 4 8.93 8.25 7.91
N ILE A 5 10.08 7.95 8.52
CA ILE A 5 11.33 8.67 8.25
C ILE A 5 11.77 8.44 6.80
N LEU A 6 11.66 7.20 6.30
CA LEU A 6 11.98 6.87 4.91
C LEU A 6 11.08 7.64 3.93
N SER A 7 9.78 7.68 4.20
CA SER A 7 8.80 8.46 3.44
C SER A 7 9.10 9.96 3.45
N ASP A 8 9.37 10.53 4.62
CA ASP A 8 9.67 11.96 4.75
C ASP A 8 10.99 12.32 4.03
N THR A 9 11.89 11.35 3.84
CA THR A 9 13.19 11.55 3.17
C THR A 9 13.11 11.36 1.65
N LEU A 10 12.37 10.36 1.18
CA LEU A 10 12.42 9.88 -0.22
C LEU A 10 11.06 9.84 -0.95
N GLY A 11 9.95 9.95 -0.23
CA GLY A 11 8.61 9.69 -0.77
C GLY A 11 8.15 10.65 -1.88
N ASP A 12 8.79 11.81 -2.01
CA ASP A 12 8.51 12.78 -3.07
C ASP A 12 9.35 12.52 -4.35
N GLN A 13 10.33 11.63 -4.28
CA GLN A 13 11.27 11.35 -5.38
C GLN A 13 11.11 9.94 -5.96
N VAL A 14 10.64 8.98 -5.15
CA VAL A 14 10.49 7.58 -5.55
C VAL A 14 9.19 6.98 -5.01
N GLU A 15 8.72 5.92 -5.67
CA GLU A 15 7.68 5.07 -5.11
C GLU A 15 8.26 4.14 -4.05
N LEU A 16 7.70 4.23 -2.84
CA LEU A 16 7.92 3.31 -1.75
C LEU A 16 6.76 2.32 -1.76
N VAL A 17 7.05 1.06 -2.08
CA VAL A 17 6.03 0.03 -2.23
C VAL A 17 5.98 -0.84 -0.98
N GLY A 18 4.84 -0.86 -0.29
CA GLY A 18 4.60 -1.76 0.85
C GLY A 18 4.12 -3.15 0.41
N ASP A 19 4.92 -4.19 0.67
CA ASP A 19 4.57 -5.61 0.46
C ASP A 19 4.16 -6.25 1.80
N ASP A 20 5.11 -6.75 2.58
CA ASP A 20 4.88 -7.34 3.91
C ASP A 20 4.28 -6.33 4.90
N LEU A 21 4.45 -5.04 4.64
CA LEU A 21 3.83 -3.97 5.43
C LEU A 21 2.30 -4.03 5.37
N PHE A 22 1.75 -4.47 4.24
CA PHE A 22 0.31 -4.42 3.98
C PHE A 22 -0.32 -5.78 3.74
N VAL A 23 0.45 -6.76 3.25
CA VAL A 23 -0.01 -8.13 2.94
C VAL A 23 -1.34 -8.14 2.15
N THR A 24 -1.49 -7.18 1.22
CA THR A 24 -2.69 -6.96 0.42
C THR A 24 -3.98 -6.67 1.23
N ASN A 25 -3.88 -6.34 2.52
CA ASN A 25 -5.02 -6.15 3.40
C ASN A 25 -5.43 -4.67 3.52
N VAL A 26 -6.67 -4.36 3.19
CA VAL A 26 -7.24 -2.99 3.23
C VAL A 26 -7.07 -2.29 4.57
N LYS A 27 -7.11 -3.02 5.69
CA LYS A 27 -6.92 -2.44 7.03
C LYS A 27 -5.51 -1.88 7.22
N TYR A 28 -4.50 -2.62 6.75
CA TYR A 28 -3.11 -2.19 6.87
C TYR A 28 -2.77 -1.11 5.84
N ILE A 29 -3.33 -1.21 4.63
CA ILE A 29 -3.21 -0.17 3.60
C ILE A 29 -3.82 1.15 4.11
N GLN A 30 -5.05 1.12 4.65
CA GLN A 30 -5.70 2.31 5.20
C GLN A 30 -4.86 2.94 6.31
N ARG A 31 -4.34 2.12 7.23
CA ARG A 31 -3.45 2.60 8.27
C ARG A 31 -2.18 3.23 7.69
N GLY A 32 -1.60 2.63 6.65
CA GLY A 32 -0.45 3.18 5.95
C GLY A 32 -0.74 4.54 5.31
N ILE A 33 -1.94 4.74 4.77
CA ILE A 33 -2.40 6.01 4.22
C ILE A 33 -2.55 7.06 5.34
N ASP A 34 -3.27 6.73 6.41
CA ASP A 34 -3.53 7.62 7.54
C ASP A 34 -2.23 8.05 8.23
N GLU A 35 -1.33 7.10 8.44
CA GLU A 35 0.00 7.31 8.98
C GLU A 35 1.03 7.72 7.91
N ARG A 36 0.61 8.05 6.67
CA ARG A 36 1.40 8.35 5.46
C ARG A 36 2.76 7.63 5.37
N LEU A 37 2.78 6.32 5.54
CA LEU A 37 4.00 5.52 5.71
C LEU A 37 4.78 5.25 4.42
N VAL A 38 4.09 5.22 3.28
CA VAL A 38 4.60 4.99 1.92
C VAL A 38 3.64 5.64 0.91
N ASN A 39 3.80 5.38 -0.39
CA ASN A 39 2.95 5.95 -1.46
C ASN A 39 2.50 4.89 -2.51
N ALA A 40 2.76 3.60 -2.26
CA ALA A 40 2.28 2.50 -3.10
C ALA A 40 2.17 1.19 -2.31
N ALA A 41 1.42 0.22 -2.85
CA ALA A 41 1.30 -1.14 -2.31
C ALA A 41 1.55 -2.20 -3.38
N LEU A 42 2.15 -3.32 -2.96
CA LEU A 42 2.23 -4.55 -3.76
C LEU A 42 0.99 -5.40 -3.47
N ILE A 43 0.30 -5.83 -4.51
CA ILE A 43 -0.98 -6.53 -4.45
C ILE A 43 -0.77 -7.96 -4.92
N LYS A 44 -0.90 -8.92 -3.99
CA LYS A 44 -0.77 -10.36 -4.23
C LYS A 44 -2.08 -11.04 -3.89
N LEU A 45 -2.77 -11.57 -4.91
CA LEU A 45 -4.12 -12.14 -4.75
C LEU A 45 -4.18 -13.25 -3.69
N ASN A 46 -3.15 -14.08 -3.65
CA ASN A 46 -3.04 -15.21 -2.73
C ASN A 46 -2.78 -14.81 -1.27
N GLN A 47 -2.44 -13.54 -0.97
CA GLN A 47 -2.33 -13.05 0.41
C GLN A 47 -3.69 -12.68 1.02
N ILE A 48 -4.67 -12.28 0.20
CA ILE A 48 -5.99 -11.83 0.67
C ILE A 48 -7.11 -12.84 0.39
N GLY A 49 -6.95 -13.67 -0.64
CA GLY A 49 -7.76 -14.87 -0.86
C GLY A 49 -8.83 -14.73 -1.96
N THR A 50 -9.49 -13.58 -2.08
CA THR A 50 -10.55 -13.38 -3.10
C THR A 50 -10.27 -12.23 -4.06
N LEU A 51 -10.86 -12.31 -5.26
CA LEU A 51 -10.81 -11.22 -6.24
C LEU A 51 -11.50 -9.96 -5.72
N SER A 52 -12.64 -10.09 -5.04
CA SER A 52 -13.36 -8.94 -4.48
C SER A 52 -12.51 -8.16 -3.47
N GLU A 53 -11.81 -8.86 -2.58
CA GLU A 53 -10.91 -8.21 -1.62
C GLU A 53 -9.66 -7.64 -2.30
N THR A 54 -9.13 -8.33 -3.32
CA THR A 54 -8.04 -7.80 -4.14
C THR A 54 -8.45 -6.48 -4.80
N PHE A 55 -9.63 -6.41 -5.41
CA PHE A 55 -10.14 -5.19 -6.03
C PHE A 55 -10.36 -4.09 -4.99
N ALA A 56 -10.83 -4.41 -3.79
CA ALA A 56 -10.97 -3.43 -2.72
C ALA A 56 -9.61 -2.82 -2.31
N ALA A 57 -8.55 -3.64 -2.24
CA ALA A 57 -7.20 -3.15 -1.96
C ALA A 57 -6.68 -2.23 -3.09
N VAL A 58 -6.86 -2.64 -4.36
CA VAL A 58 -6.47 -1.82 -5.53
C VAL A 58 -7.23 -0.48 -5.54
N GLN A 59 -8.54 -0.52 -5.35
CA GLN A 59 -9.38 0.69 -5.33
C GLN A 59 -9.00 1.63 -4.20
N LEU A 60 -8.68 1.09 -3.01
CA LEU A 60 -8.26 1.91 -1.88
C LEU A 60 -6.95 2.66 -2.18
N CYS A 61 -5.96 1.99 -2.77
CA CYS A 61 -4.72 2.64 -3.20
C CYS A 61 -5.01 3.76 -4.22
N GLN A 62 -5.75 3.44 -5.30
CA GLN A 62 -6.03 4.40 -6.37
C GLN A 62 -6.83 5.62 -5.88
N ALA A 63 -7.80 5.42 -4.99
CA ALA A 63 -8.59 6.50 -4.40
C ALA A 63 -7.76 7.49 -3.56
N ASN A 64 -6.60 7.06 -3.07
CA ASN A 64 -5.67 7.88 -2.30
C ASN A 64 -4.43 8.30 -3.11
N GLY A 65 -4.46 8.13 -4.43
CA GLY A 65 -3.35 8.47 -5.32
C GLY A 65 -2.11 7.59 -5.15
N TRP A 66 -2.25 6.42 -4.52
CA TRP A 66 -1.17 5.45 -4.35
C TRP A 66 -1.04 4.52 -5.56
N GLY A 67 0.19 4.11 -5.85
CA GLY A 67 0.48 3.03 -6.79
C GLY A 67 -0.06 1.69 -6.30
N ALA A 68 -0.61 0.89 -7.22
CA ALA A 68 -1.07 -0.47 -6.96
C ALA A 68 -0.38 -1.44 -7.93
N PHE A 69 0.67 -2.11 -7.45
CA PHE A 69 1.49 -3.01 -8.27
C PHE A 69 1.00 -4.44 -8.14
N ILE A 70 0.54 -5.04 -9.23
CA ILE A 70 0.06 -6.44 -9.22
C ILE A 70 1.25 -7.40 -9.28
N SER A 71 1.27 -8.41 -8.41
CA SER A 71 2.29 -9.47 -8.34
C SER A 71 1.68 -10.87 -8.29
#